data_AF-A0A5K0XU33-F1
#
_entry.id   AF-A0A5K0XU33-F1
#
_cell.length_a   1.000
_cell.length_b   1.000
_cell.length_c   1.000
_cell.angle_alpha   90.00
_cell.angle_beta   90.00
_cell.angle_gamma   90.00
#
_symmetry.space_group_name_H-M   'P 1'
#
loop_
_entity.id
_entity.type
_entity.pdbx_description
1 polymer ?
#
loop_
_entity_poly.entity_id
_entity_poly.type
_entity_poly.pdbx_seq_one_letter_code
_entity_poly.pdbx_strand_id
1 'polypeptide(L)' 'EAIVVPPWVALAVRPRPGVWEYVRVNVHELVVEQLSVPEYLKFKEALVDG' A
#
# COMPACT_ATOMS: atom_id res chain seq x y z
N GLU A 1 6.54 -4.52 3.48
CA GLU A 1 5.32 -5.33 3.65
C GLU A 1 4.41 -5.09 2.46
N ALA A 2 3.55 -6.05 2.10
CA ALA A 2 2.60 -5.91 0.99
C ALA A 2 1.20 -6.35 1.43
N ILE A 3 0.19 -5.58 1.04
CA ILE A 3 -1.23 -5.84 1.30
C ILE A 3 -1.91 -5.97 -0.05
N VAL A 4 -2.69 -7.04 -0.24
CA VAL A 4 -3.35 -7.34 -1.51
C VAL A 4 -4.85 -7.15 -1.34
N VAL A 5 -5.41 -6.14 -2.01
CA VAL A 5 -6.84 -5.85 -2.07
C VAL A 5 -7.21 -5.58 -3.52
N PRO A 6 -7.70 -6.58 -4.29
CA PRO A 6 -7.94 -6.44 -5.71
C PRO A 6 -8.80 -5.22 -6.06
N PRO A 7 -8.42 -4.41 -7.08
CA PRO A 7 -7.31 -4.59 -8.03
C PRO A 7 -5.95 -4.02 -7.56
N TRP A 8 -5.83 -3.59 -6.31
CA TRP A 8 -4.67 -2.87 -5.77
C TRP A 8 -3.76 -3.74 -4.91
N VAL A 9 -2.47 -3.45 -4.98
CA VAL A 9 -1.47 -3.95 -4.02
C VAL A 9 -0.81 -2.76 -3.35
N ALA A 10 -1.01 -2.60 -2.04
CA ALA A 10 -0.35 -1.56 -1.26
C ALA A 10 0.98 -2.09 -0.70
N LEU A 11 2.05 -1.29 -0.84
CA LEU A 11 3.41 -1.63 -0.46
C LEU A 11 3.92 -0.63 0.56
N ALA A 12 4.45 -1.14 1.66
CA ALA A 12 5.31 -0.39 2.58
C ALA A 12 6.77 -0.74 2.30
N VAL A 13 7.47 0.21 1.68
CA VAL A 13 8.89 0.12 1.32
C VAL A 13 9.70 0.83 2.40
N ARG A 14 10.83 0.24 2.80
CA ARG A 14 11.74 0.81 3.81
C ARG A 14 13.13 0.99 3.22
N PRO A 15 13.40 2.09 2.49
CA PRO A 15 14.70 2.31 1.84
C PRO A 15 15.83 2.47 2.85
N ARG A 16 15.54 3.03 4.03
CA ARG A 16 16.50 3.26 5.12
C ARG A 16 15.85 2.98 6.48
N PRO A 17 16.64 2.67 7.51
CA PRO A 17 16.11 2.58 8.86
C PRO A 17 15.38 3.86 9.28
N GLY A 18 14.12 3.74 9.69
CA GLY A 18 13.28 4.85 10.14
C GLY A 18 12.55 5.62 9.02
N VAL A 19 12.85 5.33 7.75
CA VAL A 19 12.20 5.97 6.59
C VAL A 19 11.32 4.95 5.88
N TRP A 20 10.04 5.29 5.74
CA TRP A 20 9.05 4.47 5.07
C TRP A 20 8.40 5.24 3.93
N GLU A 21 8.19 4.54 2.84
CA GLU A 21 7.45 5.01 1.67
C GLU A 21 6.29 4.06 1.43
N TYR A 22 5.12 4.64 1.14
CA TYR A 22 3.89 3.89 0.94
C TYR A 22 3.41 4.16 -0.47
N VAL A 23 3.17 3.10 -1.23
CA VAL A 23 2.68 3.17 -2.60
C VAL A 23 1.61 2.12 -2.82
N ARG A 24 0.70 2.35 -3.77
CA ARG A 24 -0.18 1.31 -4.29
C ARG A 24 0.07 1.08 -5.77
N VAL A 25 -0.12 -0.15 -6.20
CA VAL A 25 0.02 -0.56 -7.59
C VAL A 25 -1.30 -1.15 -8.07
N ASN A 26 -1.83 -0.64 -9.17
CA ASN A 26 -2.95 -1.27 -9.86
C ASN A 26 -2.40 -2.44 -10.69
N VAL A 27 -2.86 -3.66 -10.43
CA VAL A 27 -2.32 -4.85 -11.11
C VAL A 27 -2.77 -4.93 -12.58
N HIS A 28 -3.90 -4.30 -12.93
CA HIS A 28 -4.43 -4.31 -14.30
C HIS A 28 -3.85 -3.18 -15.15
N GLU A 29 -3.78 -1.98 -14.58
CA GLU A 29 -3.34 -0.78 -15.31
C GLU A 29 -1.83 -0.53 -15.20
N LEU A 30 -1.14 -1.26 -14.30
CA LEU A 30 0.29 -1.11 -13.99
C LEU A 30 0.66 0.32 -13.56
N VAL A 31 -0.30 1.03 -12.96
CA VAL A 31 -0.13 2.39 -12.44
C VAL A 31 0.33 2.32 -10.98
N VAL A 32 1.30 3.16 -10.64
CA VAL A 32 1.81 3.33 -9.27
C VAL A 32 1.40 4.69 -8.74
N GLU A 33 0.85 4.71 -7.54
CA GLU A 33 0.44 5.92 -6.86
C GLU A 33 1.06 5.99 -5.47
N GLN A 34 1.48 7.18 -5.06
CA GLN A 34 1.98 7.42 -3.72
C GLN A 34 0.83 7.49 -2.73
N LEU A 35 1.00 6.87 -1.58
CA LEU A 35 0.06 6.93 -0.47
C LEU A 35 0.63 7.75 0.68
N SER A 36 -0.24 8.51 1.31
CA SER A 36 0.00 9.01 2.66
C SER A 36 -0.11 7.85 3.67
N VAL A 37 0.50 8.04 4.84
CA VAL A 37 0.42 7.08 5.95
C VAL A 37 -1.03 6.68 6.30
N PRO A 38 -1.99 7.61 6.47
CA PRO A 38 -3.37 7.22 6.81
C PRO A 38 -4.05 6.43 5.68
N GLU A 39 -3.72 6.67 4.42
CA GLU A 39 -4.29 5.87 3.31
C GLU A 39 -3.77 4.44 3.33
N TYR A 40 -2.48 4.24 3.61
CA TYR A 40 -1.92 2.90 3.77
C TYR A 40 -2.55 2.15 4.96
N LEU A 41 -2.79 2.84 6.08
CA LEU A 41 -3.42 2.21 7.25
C LEU A 41 -4.87 1.79 6.97
N LYS A 42 -5.64 2.58 6.20
CA LYS A 42 -6.98 2.17 5.76
C LYS A 42 -6.96 0.86 4.96
N PHE A 43 -5.92 0.61 4.16
CA PHE A 43 -5.77 -0.68 3.47
C PHE A 43 -5.52 -1.83 4.45
N LYS A 44 -4.81 -1.59 5.56
CA LYS A 44 -4.65 -2.62 6.61
C LYS A 44 -5.96 -2.92 7.30
N GLU A 45 -6.73 -1.90 7.63
CA GLU A 45 -8.03 -2.03 8.30
C GLU A 45 -9.02 -2.78 7.39
N ALA A 46 -9.10 -2.40 6.11
CA ALA A 46 -9.98 -3.07 5.14
C ALA A 46 -9.67 -4.56 4.93
N LEU A 47 -8.43 -5.00 5.15
CA LEU A 47 -8.08 -6.43 5.10
C LEU A 47 -8.60 -7.19 6.33
N VAL A 48 -8.68 -6.53 7.48
CA VAL A 48 -9.11 -7.13 8.76
C VAL A 48 -10.62 -7.09 8.92
N ASP A 49 -11.26 -6.02 8.48
CA ASP A 49 -12.71 -5.82 8.56
C ASP A 49 -13.49 -6.51 7.41
N GLY A 50 -12.79 -7.16 6.48
CA GLY A 50 -13.33 -7.87 5.32
C GLY A 50 -13.86 -9.27 5.62
#